data_AF-A0A3G6IV14-F1
#
_entry.id   AF-A0A3G6IV14-F1
#
_cell.length_a   1.000
_cell.length_b   1.000
_cell.length_c   1.000
_cell.angle_alpha   90.00
_cell.angle_beta   90.00
_cell.angle_gamma   90.00
#
_symmetry.space_group_name_H-M   'P 1'
#
loop_
_entity.id
_entity.type
_entity.pdbx_description
1 polymer ?
#
loop_
_entity_poly.entity_id
_entity_poly.type
_entity_poly.pdbx_seq_one_letter_code
_entity_poly.pdbx_strand_id
1 'polypeptide(L)'
;MTKPLPEDVRLVLAAIAQEVLESGTQDYSLMLKNQEVAEQLGWTKKRFDHKLDGICKYFASFGVGNTVGAKDLAASNRRIKVIQHAIEAKLITRADLKLVRQAQQQAGNA
;
A
#
# COMPACT_ATOMS: atom_id res chain seq x y z
N MET A 1 -9.36 -21.04 6.69
CA MET A 1 -9.19 -20.64 5.27
C MET A 1 -9.22 -19.12 5.20
N THR A 2 -8.08 -18.47 5.40
CA THR A 2 -7.94 -17.01 5.23
C THR A 2 -8.00 -16.70 3.74
N LYS A 3 -9.04 -15.99 3.31
CA LYS A 3 -9.19 -15.55 1.92
C LYS A 3 -7.97 -14.68 1.55
N PRO A 4 -7.33 -14.89 0.38
CA PRO A 4 -6.22 -14.04 -0.04
C PRO A 4 -6.67 -12.59 -0.19
N LEU A 5 -5.77 -11.65 0.12
CA LEU A 5 -6.05 -10.21 0.01
C LEU A 5 -6.48 -9.88 -1.43
N PRO A 6 -7.55 -9.09 -1.65
CA PRO A 6 -7.98 -8.70 -2.99
C PRO A 6 -6.83 -8.10 -3.82
N GLU A 7 -6.81 -8.38 -5.12
CA GLU A 7 -5.70 -8.02 -5.99
C GLU A 7 -5.48 -6.50 -6.12
N ASP A 8 -6.56 -5.74 -6.16
CA ASP A 8 -6.54 -4.28 -6.16
C ASP A 8 -5.97 -3.69 -4.87
N VAL A 9 -6.21 -4.36 -3.73
CA VAL A 9 -5.58 -4.00 -2.45
C VAL A 9 -4.09 -4.35 -2.46
N ARG A 10 -3.73 -5.55 -2.95
CA ARG A 10 -2.31 -5.94 -3.11
C ARG A 10 -1.57 -4.97 -4.03
N LEU A 11 -2.18 -4.56 -5.13
CA LEU A 11 -1.63 -3.57 -6.07
C LEU A 11 -1.31 -2.25 -5.37
N VAL A 12 -2.26 -1.66 -4.65
CA VAL A 12 -2.05 -0.39 -3.95
C VAL A 12 -0.94 -0.49 -2.90
N LEU A 13 -0.96 -1.54 -2.08
CA LEU A 13 0.04 -1.72 -1.03
C LEU A 13 1.44 -2.01 -1.63
N ALA A 14 1.52 -2.86 -2.65
CA ALA A 14 2.78 -3.17 -3.33
C ALA A 14 3.35 -1.96 -4.06
N ALA A 15 2.52 -1.11 -4.66
CA ALA A 15 2.96 0.10 -5.34
C ALA A 15 3.53 1.15 -4.36
N ILE A 16 2.92 1.31 -3.17
CA ILE A 16 3.51 2.17 -2.12
C ILE A 16 4.84 1.60 -1.63
N ALA A 17 4.93 0.29 -1.49
CA ALA A 17 6.09 -0.43 -0.96
C ALA A 17 7.12 -0.83 -2.03
N GLN A 18 7.01 -0.32 -3.26
CA GLN A 18 7.73 -0.85 -4.41
C GLN A 18 9.25 -0.92 -4.15
N GLU A 19 9.87 0.19 -3.76
CA GLU A 19 11.31 0.28 -3.48
C GLU A 19 11.75 -0.62 -2.32
N VAL A 20 10.91 -0.75 -1.29
CA VAL A 20 11.16 -1.62 -0.12
C VAL A 20 11.20 -3.09 -0.57
N LEU A 21 10.24 -3.49 -1.42
CA LEU A 21 10.17 -4.84 -1.95
C LEU A 21 11.31 -5.13 -2.94
N GLU A 22 11.66 -4.17 -3.80
CA GLU A 22 12.73 -4.31 -4.79
C GLU A 22 14.11 -4.40 -4.13
N SER A 23 14.44 -3.47 -3.23
CA SER A 23 15.70 -3.49 -2.48
C SER A 23 15.81 -4.71 -1.54
N GLY A 24 14.67 -5.20 -1.01
CA GLY A 24 14.65 -6.27 -0.01
C GLY A 24 15.09 -5.84 1.38
N THR A 25 15.28 -4.55 1.60
CA THR A 25 15.53 -3.98 2.93
C THR A 25 14.20 -3.67 3.60
N GLN A 26 14.20 -3.56 4.93
CA GLN A 26 13.03 -3.06 5.68
C GLN A 26 13.12 -1.54 5.91
N ASP A 27 13.65 -0.81 4.93
CA ASP A 27 13.75 0.64 4.98
C ASP A 27 12.47 1.29 4.43
N TYR A 28 11.57 1.61 5.35
CA TYR A 28 10.28 2.22 5.06
C TYR A 28 10.37 3.70 4.66
N SER A 29 11.54 4.34 4.74
CA SER A 29 11.74 5.69 4.23
C SER A 29 11.71 5.76 2.69
N LEU A 30 11.94 4.61 2.03
CA LEU A 30 11.92 4.45 0.57
C LEU A 30 10.50 4.40 -0.01
N MET A 31 9.45 4.40 0.82
CA MET A 31 8.08 4.35 0.33
C MET A 31 7.73 5.58 -0.52
N LEU A 32 7.08 5.32 -1.66
CA LEU A 32 6.61 6.38 -2.54
C LEU A 32 5.47 7.19 -1.91
N LYS A 33 5.38 8.48 -2.25
CA LYS A 33 4.26 9.34 -1.85
C LYS A 33 3.01 8.94 -2.62
N ASN A 34 1.84 9.18 -2.03
CA ASN A 34 0.55 8.85 -2.65
C ASN A 34 0.39 9.44 -4.05
N GLN A 35 0.92 10.65 -4.28
CA GLN A 35 0.85 11.29 -5.59
C GLN A 35 1.68 10.54 -6.63
N GLU A 36 2.92 10.20 -6.30
CA GLU A 36 3.83 9.46 -7.20
C GLU A 36 3.26 8.08 -7.55
N VAL A 37 2.69 7.38 -6.56
CA VAL A 37 2.03 6.09 -6.81
C VAL A 37 0.79 6.26 -7.69
N ALA A 38 -0.02 7.29 -7.47
CA ALA A 38 -1.19 7.54 -8.29
C ALA A 38 -0.81 7.80 -9.76
N GLU A 39 0.22 8.60 -9.99
CA GLU A 39 0.77 8.89 -11.33
C GLU A 39 1.29 7.61 -11.99
N GLN A 40 2.06 6.77 -11.28
CA GLN A 40 2.54 5.49 -11.80
C GLN A 40 1.43 4.51 -12.18
N LEU A 41 0.30 4.54 -11.47
CA LEU A 41 -0.85 3.68 -11.75
C LEU A 41 -1.83 4.28 -12.79
N GLY A 42 -1.57 5.49 -13.29
CA GLY A 42 -2.51 6.22 -14.17
C GLY A 42 -3.83 6.59 -13.46
N TRP A 43 -3.82 6.73 -12.13
CA TRP A 43 -5.00 7.08 -11.33
C TRP A 43 -4.95 8.54 -10.89
N THR A 44 -6.12 9.15 -10.69
CA THR A 44 -6.16 10.45 -10.01
C THR A 44 -5.78 10.28 -8.54
N LYS A 45 -5.08 11.26 -7.96
CA LYS A 45 -4.72 11.27 -6.52
C LYS A 45 -5.94 11.02 -5.62
N LYS A 46 -7.09 11.61 -5.94
CA LYS A 46 -8.35 11.42 -5.18
C LYS A 46 -8.83 9.97 -5.19
N ARG A 47 -8.77 9.30 -6.35
CA ARG A 47 -9.13 7.88 -6.47
C ARG A 47 -8.19 7.01 -5.62
N PHE A 48 -6.90 7.29 -5.70
CA PHE A 48 -5.89 6.57 -4.93
C PHE A 48 -6.08 6.74 -3.43
N ASP A 49 -6.18 7.99 -2.95
CA ASP A 49 -6.37 8.31 -1.54
C ASP A 49 -7.64 7.65 -0.99
N HIS A 50 -8.75 7.70 -1.74
CA HIS A 50 -10.00 7.05 -1.33
C HIS A 50 -9.83 5.53 -1.18
N LYS A 51 -9.11 4.89 -2.11
CA LYS A 51 -8.83 3.46 -2.04
C LYS A 51 -7.95 3.12 -0.84
N LEU A 52 -6.89 3.90 -0.62
CA LEU A 52 -5.98 3.74 0.51
C LEU A 52 -6.69 3.95 1.86
N ASP A 53 -7.59 4.93 1.95
CA ASP A 53 -8.38 5.17 3.16
C ASP A 53 -9.29 3.97 3.48
N GLY A 54 -9.92 3.38 2.46
CA GLY A 54 -10.70 2.15 2.62
C GLY A 54 -9.85 0.99 3.14
N ILE A 55 -8.63 0.83 2.62
CA ILE A 55 -7.66 -0.18 3.08
C ILE A 55 -7.26 0.09 4.53
N CYS A 56 -6.91 1.33 4.89
CA CYS A 56 -6.54 1.69 6.26
C CYS A 56 -7.67 1.41 7.24
N LYS A 57 -8.92 1.73 6.88
CA LYS A 57 -10.10 1.41 7.72
C LYS A 57 -10.29 -0.10 7.89
N TYR A 58 -10.10 -0.87 6.83
CA TYR A 58 -10.16 -2.34 6.90
C TYR A 58 -9.11 -2.87 7.89
N PHE A 59 -7.85 -2.48 7.75
CA PHE A 59 -6.77 -2.91 8.65
C PHE A 59 -6.98 -2.43 10.10
N ALA A 60 -7.49 -1.22 10.30
CA ALA A 60 -7.82 -0.70 11.62
C ALA A 60 -8.89 -1.54 12.35
N SER A 61 -9.83 -2.15 11.61
CA SER A 61 -10.83 -3.07 12.20
C SER A 61 -10.21 -4.36 12.77
N PHE A 62 -9.01 -4.73 12.31
CA PHE A 62 -8.20 -5.83 12.85
C PHE A 62 -7.13 -5.36 13.84
N GLY A 63 -7.18 -4.10 14.28
CA GLY A 63 -6.21 -3.52 15.22
C GLY A 63 -4.90 -3.03 14.59
N VAL A 64 -4.74 -3.11 13.27
CA VAL A 64 -3.53 -2.64 12.58
C VAL A 64 -3.59 -1.13 12.38
N GLY A 65 -2.58 -0.40 12.88
CA GLY A 65 -2.51 1.05 12.78
C GLY A 65 -3.39 1.82 13.78
N ASN A 66 -4.17 1.12 14.62
CA ASN A 66 -4.85 1.70 15.77
C ASN A 66 -3.90 1.69 16.97
N THR A 67 -3.37 2.84 17.34
CA THR A 67 -2.78 3.02 18.68
C THR A 67 -3.90 3.35 19.65
N VAL A 68 -4.28 2.38 20.47
CA VAL A 68 -5.13 2.63 21.65
C VAL A 68 -4.41 3.68 22.51
N GLY A 69 -4.90 4.93 22.51
CA GLY A 69 -4.42 6.02 23.36
C GLY A 69 -3.77 7.23 22.68
N ALA A 70 -3.39 7.18 21.40
CA ALA A 70 -2.81 8.35 20.71
C ALA A 70 -3.88 9.04 19.84
N LYS A 71 -4.45 10.13 20.34
CA LYS A 71 -5.47 10.94 19.67
C LYS A 71 -5.04 11.52 18.31
N ASP A 72 -3.75 11.53 17.97
CA ASP A 72 -3.22 12.35 16.87
C ASP A 72 -2.13 11.70 16.00
N LEU A 73 -2.22 10.40 15.69
CA LEU A 73 -1.37 9.88 14.61
C LEU A 73 -1.94 10.30 13.24
N ALA A 74 -1.28 11.29 12.64
CA ALA A 74 -1.52 11.77 11.28
C ALA A 74 -1.66 10.62 10.28
N ALA A 75 -2.46 10.81 9.21
CA ALA A 75 -2.74 9.79 8.20
C ALA A 75 -1.47 9.11 7.62
N SER A 76 -0.36 9.84 7.53
CA SER A 76 0.96 9.34 7.13
C SER A 76 1.46 8.18 8.00
N ASN A 77 1.23 8.24 9.32
CA ASN A 77 1.63 7.18 10.26
C ASN A 77 0.76 5.93 10.10
N ARG A 78 -0.55 6.09 9.79
CA ARG A 78 -1.43 4.94 9.54
C ARG A 78 -1.00 4.14 8.31
N ARG A 79 -0.72 4.84 7.20
CA ARG A 79 -0.26 4.20 5.95
C ARG A 79 0.99 3.38 6.17
N ILE A 80 2.00 3.95 6.84
CA ILE A 80 3.27 3.25 7.12
C ILE A 80 3.02 1.98 7.94
N LYS A 81 2.18 2.05 8.97
CA LYS A 81 1.85 0.88 9.81
C LYS A 81 1.12 -0.22 9.05
N VAL A 82 0.20 0.13 8.15
CA VAL A 82 -0.47 -0.85 7.29
C VAL A 82 0.54 -1.53 6.36
N ILE A 83 1.43 -0.77 5.72
CA ILE A 83 2.43 -1.33 4.80
C ILE A 83 3.42 -2.23 5.55
N GLN A 84 3.95 -1.75 6.69
CA GLN A 84 4.83 -2.53 7.56
C GLN A 84 4.19 -3.88 7.91
N HIS A 85 2.95 -3.84 8.42
CA HIS A 85 2.22 -5.05 8.76
C HIS A 85 1.99 -5.95 7.53
N ALA A 86 1.64 -5.40 6.38
CA ALA A 86 1.39 -6.16 5.16
C ALA A 86 2.64 -6.92 4.68
N ILE A 87 3.83 -6.34 4.83
CA ILE A 87 5.11 -6.99 4.50
C ILE A 87 5.46 -8.05 5.55
N GLU A 88 5.40 -7.70 6.84
CA GLU A 88 5.75 -8.60 7.95
C GLU A 88 4.85 -9.84 7.98
N ALA A 89 3.55 -9.67 7.73
CA ALA A 89 2.57 -10.75 7.64
C ALA A 89 2.55 -11.46 6.27
N LYS A 90 3.46 -11.10 5.34
CA LYS A 90 3.56 -11.64 3.98
C LYS A 90 2.26 -11.56 3.17
N LEU A 91 1.44 -10.53 3.44
CA LEU A 91 0.22 -10.23 2.67
C LEU A 91 0.55 -9.63 1.29
N ILE A 92 1.70 -8.96 1.20
CA ILE A 92 2.33 -8.56 -0.05
C ILE A 92 3.78 -9.04 -0.07
N THR A 93 4.26 -9.38 -1.25
CA THR A 93 5.62 -9.88 -1.47
C THR A 93 6.19 -9.32 -2.76
N ARG A 94 7.47 -9.63 -3.04
CA ARG A 94 8.10 -9.33 -4.34
C ARG A 94 7.31 -9.87 -5.54
N ALA A 95 6.53 -10.94 -5.37
CA ALA A 95 5.71 -11.49 -6.44
C ALA A 95 4.57 -10.52 -6.86
N ASP A 96 4.14 -9.63 -5.96
CA ASP A 96 3.09 -8.65 -6.25
C ASP A 96 3.60 -7.45 -7.07
N LEU A 97 4.92 -7.26 -7.19
CA LEU A 97 5.51 -6.27 -8.11
C LEU A 97 5.08 -6.50 -9.57
N LYS A 98 4.71 -7.73 -9.93
CA LYS A 98 4.13 -8.02 -11.25
C LYS A 98 2.83 -7.24 -11.50
N LEU A 99 2.01 -7.03 -10.47
CA LEU A 99 0.75 -6.29 -10.57
C LEU A 99 1.04 -4.82 -10.82
N VAL A 100 2.04 -4.27 -10.11
CA VAL A 100 2.48 -2.89 -10.27
C VAL A 100 2.97 -2.63 -11.69
N ARG A 101 3.82 -3.52 -12.21
CA ARG A 101 4.33 -3.43 -13.60
C ARG A 101 3.22 -3.55 -14.64
N GLN A 102 2.24 -4.44 -14.43
CA GLN A 102 1.08 -4.56 -15.31
C GLN A 102 0.23 -3.27 -15.33
N ALA A 103 -0.01 -2.68 -14.15
CA ALA A 103 -0.76 -1.42 -14.06
C ALA A 103 0.00 -0.25 -14.72
N GLN A 104 1.32 -0.16 -14.53
CA GLN A 104 2.17 0.84 -15.18
C GLN A 104 2.17 0.70 -16.71
N GLN A 105 2.22 -0.53 -17.24
CA GLN A 105 2.12 -0.80 -18.67
C GLN A 105 0.74 -0.40 -19.23
N GLN A 106 -0.33 -0.65 -18.49
CA GLN A 106 -1.67 -0.23 -18.89
C GLN A 106 -1.81 1.30 -18.93
N ALA A 107 -1.21 2.00 -17.96
CA ALA A 107 -1.22 3.46 -17.93
C ALA A 107 -0.40 4.09 -19.08
N GLY A 108 0.70 3.45 -19.50
CA GLY A 108 1.51 3.92 -20.63
C GLY A 108 0.94 3.60 -22.02
N ASN A 109 -0.02 2.68 -22.11
CA ASN A 109 -0.68 2.29 -23.36
C ASN A 109 -2.02 3.02 -23.60
N ALA A 110 -2.44 3.88 -22.68
CA ALA A 110 -3.69 4.65 -22.71
C ALA A 110 -3.43 6.12 -23.07
#